data_AF-B6AM65-F1
#
_entry.id   AF-B6AM65-F1
#
_cell.length_a   1.000
_cell.length_b   1.000
_cell.length_c   1.000
_cell.angle_alpha   90.00
_cell.angle_beta   90.00
_cell.angle_gamma   90.00
#
_symmetry.space_group_name_H-M   'P 1'
#
loop_
_entity.id
_entity.type
_entity.pdbx_description
1 polymer ?
#
loop_
_entity_poly.entity_id
_entity_poly.type
_entity_poly.pdbx_seq_one_letter_code
_entity_poly.pdbx_strand_id
1 'polypeptide(L)'
;MHTVRNRKKLLERTRKIRGQIEGLERLLEESTGEGDDVSLILQTVASSRGALNGLMCELIEGHIREHVQAGHEVSARDREQAVEDVVEVIKRYLK
;
A
#
# COMPACT_ATOMS: atom_id res chain seq x y z
N MET A 1 7.04 -2.79 18.27
CA MET A 1 6.51 -2.53 16.93
C MET A 1 7.59 -2.85 15.90
N HIS A 2 7.59 -4.09 15.38
CA HIS A 2 8.63 -4.60 14.48
C HIS A 2 8.29 -4.39 12.99
N THR A 3 7.29 -3.55 12.71
CA THR A 3 6.90 -3.02 11.39
C THR A 3 8.07 -2.32 10.68
N VAL A 4 9.15 -2.05 11.43
CA VAL A 4 10.37 -1.38 10.99
C VAL A 4 11.43 -2.34 10.40
N ARG A 5 11.26 -3.68 10.45
CA ARG A 5 12.30 -4.61 9.92
C ARG A 5 12.61 -4.40 8.43
N ASN A 6 11.70 -3.75 7.69
CA ASN A 6 11.90 -3.31 6.30
C ASN A 6 11.58 -1.83 6.06
N ARG A 7 11.69 -0.96 7.09
CA ARG A 7 11.34 0.47 6.98
C ARG A 7 12.01 1.16 5.79
N LYS A 8 13.27 0.85 5.50
CA LYS A 8 13.99 1.40 4.35
C LYS A 8 13.31 1.03 3.03
N LYS A 9 12.96 -0.24 2.84
CA LYS A 9 12.27 -0.75 1.64
C LYS A 9 10.87 -0.14 1.48
N LEU A 10 10.12 -0.04 2.59
CA LEU A 10 8.80 0.60 2.60
C LEU A 10 8.91 2.08 2.20
N LEU A 11 9.86 2.82 2.77
CA LEU A 11 10.14 4.21 2.42
C LEU A 11 10.53 4.38 0.94
N GLU A 12 11.35 3.49 0.40
CA GLU A 12 11.72 3.50 -1.02
C GLU A 12 10.50 3.29 -1.93
N ARG A 13 9.60 2.35 -1.59
CA ARG A 13 8.33 2.16 -2.30
C ARG A 13 7.44 3.40 -2.22
N THR A 14 7.26 3.96 -1.03
CA THR A 14 6.49 5.20 -0.84
C THR A 14 7.04 6.36 -1.66
N ARG A 15 8.36 6.53 -1.70
CA ARG A 15 9.00 7.56 -2.54
C ARG A 15 8.77 7.34 -4.03
N LYS A 16 8.80 6.09 -4.51
CA LYS A 16 8.47 5.76 -5.90
C LYS A 16 7.01 6.10 -6.23
N ILE A 17 6.07 5.72 -5.36
CA ILE A 17 4.64 6.04 -5.53
C ILE A 17 4.45 7.56 -5.61
N ARG A 18 5.07 8.32 -4.70
CA ARG A 18 5.02 9.78 -4.75
C ARG A 18 5.48 10.33 -6.10
N GLY A 19 6.60 9.84 -6.63
CA GLY A 19 7.08 10.26 -7.95
C GLY A 19 6.11 9.92 -9.10
N GLN A 20 5.34 8.83 -8.99
CA GLN A 20 4.28 8.51 -9.95
C GLN A 20 3.10 9.49 -9.85
N ILE A 21 2.73 9.89 -8.63
CA ILE A 21 1.67 10.90 -8.42
C ILE A 21 2.11 12.28 -8.91
N GLU A 22 3.34 12.71 -8.60
CA GLU A 22 3.92 13.96 -9.13
C GLU A 22 4.06 13.92 -10.66
N GLY A 23 4.28 12.75 -11.26
CA GLY A 23 4.24 12.55 -12.70
C GLY A 23 2.83 12.67 -13.28
N LEU A 24 1.84 12.08 -12.61
CA LEU A 24 0.43 12.17 -13.00
C LEU A 24 -0.09 13.61 -12.92
N GLU A 25 0.28 14.36 -11.88
CA GLU A 25 -0.08 15.77 -11.74
C GLU A 25 0.42 16.60 -12.92
N ARG A 26 1.71 16.50 -13.25
CA ARG A 26 2.29 17.17 -14.42
C ARG A 26 1.62 16.75 -15.73
N LEU A 27 1.35 15.46 -15.92
CA LEU A 27 0.63 14.97 -17.09
C LEU A 27 -0.76 15.58 -17.21
N LEU A 28 -1.48 15.75 -16.10
CA LEU A 28 -2.80 16.38 -16.09
C LEU A 28 -2.74 17.89 -16.34
N GLU A 29 -1.70 18.57 -15.87
CA GLU A 29 -1.47 19.99 -16.12
C GLU A 29 -1.09 20.28 -17.59
N GLU A 30 -0.31 19.40 -18.19
CA GLU A 30 0.22 19.55 -19.56
C GLU A 30 -0.70 18.94 -20.63
N SER A 31 -1.61 18.05 -20.24
CA SER A 31 -2.46 17.32 -21.18
C SER A 31 -3.50 18.21 -21.85
N THR A 32 -3.70 17.95 -23.14
CA THR A 32 -4.79 18.53 -23.95
C THR A 32 -6.13 17.81 -23.79
N GLY A 33 -6.12 16.63 -23.15
CA GLY A 33 -7.30 15.77 -22.96
C GLY A 33 -7.65 14.88 -24.17
N GLU A 34 -6.76 14.77 -25.16
CA GLU A 34 -7.01 14.04 -26.41
C GLU A 34 -6.07 12.83 -26.59
N GLY A 35 -6.55 11.78 -27.26
CA GLY A 35 -5.73 10.69 -27.79
C GLY A 35 -4.75 10.04 -26.80
N ASP A 36 -3.46 10.08 -27.15
CA ASP A 36 -2.36 9.42 -26.44
C ASP A 36 -2.17 9.93 -24.99
N ASP A 37 -2.53 11.19 -24.71
CA ASP A 37 -2.44 11.76 -23.37
C ASP A 37 -3.35 11.00 -22.38
N VAL A 38 -4.57 10.68 -22.80
CA VAL A 38 -5.54 9.94 -21.97
C VAL A 38 -5.04 8.53 -21.70
N SER A 39 -4.45 7.88 -22.71
CA SER A 39 -3.84 6.56 -22.54
C SER A 39 -2.70 6.60 -21.53
N LEU A 40 -1.83 7.60 -21.61
CA LEU A 40 -0.70 7.76 -20.70
C LEU A 40 -1.13 8.08 -19.26
N ILE A 41 -2.15 8.93 -19.08
CA ILE A 41 -2.78 9.21 -17.79
C ILE A 41 -3.33 7.91 -17.18
N LEU A 42 -4.11 7.14 -17.95
CA LEU A 42 -4.70 5.88 -17.48
C LEU A 42 -3.63 4.85 -17.11
N GLN A 43 -2.56 4.74 -17.91
CA GLN A 43 -1.43 3.86 -17.59
C GLN A 43 -0.71 4.29 -16.31
N THR A 44 -0.51 5.59 -16.11
CA THR A 44 0.14 6.14 -14.91
C THR A 44 -0.72 5.90 -13.65
N VAL A 45 -2.03 6.08 -13.75
CA VAL A 45 -2.99 5.75 -12.68
C VAL A 45 -2.96 4.24 -12.38
N ALA A 46 -3.02 3.39 -13.40
CA ALA A 46 -3.00 1.94 -13.24
C ALA A 46 -1.71 1.45 -12.57
N SER A 47 -0.56 2.00 -12.98
CA SER A 47 0.74 1.73 -12.38
C SER A 47 0.81 2.19 -10.92
N SER A 48 0.32 3.39 -10.62
CA SER A 48 0.28 3.93 -9.25
C SER A 48 -0.59 3.08 -8.33
N ARG A 49 -1.76 2.64 -8.82
CA ARG A 49 -2.64 1.71 -8.11
C ARG A 49 -1.93 0.38 -7.84
N GLY A 50 -1.26 -0.20 -8.84
CA GLY A 50 -0.49 -1.43 -8.66
C GLY A 50 0.62 -1.30 -7.61
N ALA A 51 1.34 -0.18 -7.60
CA ALA A 51 2.38 0.09 -6.61
C ALA A 51 1.84 0.26 -5.18
N LEU A 52 0.71 0.95 -5.02
CA LEU A 52 -0.01 1.08 -3.74
C LEU A 52 -0.48 -0.28 -3.21
N ASN A 53 -1.06 -1.11 -4.08
CA ASN A 53 -1.52 -2.46 -3.72
C ASN A 53 -0.35 -3.33 -3.23
N GLY A 54 0.79 -3.27 -3.91
CA GLY A 54 2.00 -3.97 -3.48
C GLY A 54 2.54 -3.48 -2.13
N LEU A 55 2.54 -2.17 -1.89
CA LEU A 55 2.91 -1.60 -0.58
C LEU A 55 1.97 -2.08 0.54
N MET A 56 0.67 -2.12 0.27
CA MET A 56 -0.33 -2.60 1.23
C MET A 56 -0.12 -4.07 1.58
N CYS A 57 0.13 -4.94 0.59
CA CYS A 57 0.41 -6.35 0.83
C CYS A 57 1.62 -6.55 1.77
N GLU A 58 2.70 -5.78 1.56
CA GLU A 58 3.88 -5.84 2.43
C GLU A 58 3.58 -5.37 3.86
N LEU A 59 2.72 -4.35 4.04
CA LEU A 59 2.31 -3.87 5.36
C LEU A 59 1.42 -4.89 6.08
N ILE A 60 0.45 -5.48 5.38
CA ILE A 60 -0.43 -6.53 5.93
C ILE A 60 0.38 -7.77 6.31
N GLU A 61 1.29 -8.24 5.44
CA GLU A 61 2.16 -9.37 5.77
C GLU A 61 3.01 -9.08 7.01
N GLY A 62 3.59 -7.88 7.08
CA GLY A 62 4.35 -7.42 8.25
C GLY A 62 3.52 -7.50 9.52
N HIS A 63 2.30 -6.96 9.50
CA HIS A 63 1.39 -6.95 10.64
C HIS A 63 0.95 -8.37 11.05
N ILE A 64 0.53 -9.22 10.10
CA ILE A 64 0.19 -10.62 10.38
C ILE A 64 1.38 -11.37 10.98
N ARG A 65 2.58 -11.22 10.40
CA ARG A 65 3.79 -11.91 10.86
C ARG A 65 4.19 -11.47 12.27
N GLU A 66 4.01 -10.20 12.63
CA GLU A 66 4.21 -9.72 14.00
C GLU A 66 3.29 -10.43 15.00
N HIS A 67 2.00 -10.57 14.68
CA HIS A 67 1.03 -11.21 15.57
C HIS A 67 1.14 -12.74 15.62
N VAL A 68 1.56 -13.38 14.52
CA VAL A 68 1.78 -14.84 14.45
C VAL A 68 3.13 -15.27 15.06
N GLN A 69 4.19 -14.45 14.93
CA GLN A 69 5.51 -14.75 15.53
C GLN A 69 5.61 -14.35 17.00
N ALA A 70 4.68 -13.55 17.53
CA ALA A 70 4.48 -13.38 18.96
C ALA A 70 3.86 -14.66 19.57
N GLY A 71 4.65 -15.74 19.52
CA GLY A 71 4.36 -17.01 20.16
C GLY A 71 4.47 -16.86 21.68
N HIS A 72 3.45 -17.36 22.37
CA HIS A 72 3.38 -17.69 23.80
C HIS A 72 3.13 -16.60 24.85
N GLU A 73 3.25 -15.30 24.57
CA GLU A 73 2.99 -14.24 25.59
C GLU A 73 1.79 -13.32 25.30
N VAL A 74 1.10 -13.50 24.17
CA VAL A 74 -0.01 -12.64 23.77
C VAL A 74 -1.35 -13.28 24.17
N SER A 75 -2.21 -12.53 24.86
CA SER A 75 -3.50 -13.04 25.31
C SER A 75 -4.40 -13.41 24.11
N ALA A 76 -5.36 -14.31 24.31
CA ALA A 76 -6.32 -14.67 23.25
C ALA A 76 -7.07 -13.44 22.69
N ARG A 77 -7.33 -12.45 23.55
CA ARG A 77 -8.01 -11.20 23.20
C ARG A 77 -7.18 -10.32 22.26
N ASP A 78 -5.87 -10.23 22.51
CA ASP A 78 -4.97 -9.42 21.68
C ASP A 78 -4.75 -10.05 20.30
N ARG A 79 -4.81 -11.39 20.19
CA ARG A 79 -4.83 -12.08 18.90
C ARG A 79 -6.13 -11.85 18.14
N GLU A 80 -7.27 -11.88 18.82
CA GLU A 80 -8.59 -11.64 18.21
C GLU A 80 -8.69 -10.22 17.66
N GLN A 81 -8.26 -9.22 18.44
CA GLN A 81 -8.21 -7.82 17.98
C GLN A 81 -7.30 -7.64 16.75
N ALA A 82 -6.12 -8.26 16.75
CA ALA A 82 -5.21 -8.19 15.61
C ALA A 82 -5.82 -8.79 14.32
N VAL A 83 -6.59 -9.88 14.45
CA VAL A 83 -7.31 -10.47 13.32
C VAL A 83 -8.41 -9.51 12.84
N GLU A 84 -9.15 -8.88 13.75
CA GLU A 84 -10.15 -7.88 13.39
C GLU A 84 -9.54 -6.68 12.66
N ASP A 85 -8.41 -6.16 13.13
CA ASP A 85 -7.69 -5.04 12.51
C ASP A 85 -7.26 -5.39 11.06
N VAL A 86 -6.74 -6.60 10.85
CA VAL A 86 -6.40 -7.11 9.51
C VAL A 86 -7.65 -7.24 8.62
N VAL A 87 -8.73 -7.82 9.16
CA VAL A 87 -9.99 -8.01 8.45
C VAL A 87 -10.59 -6.65 8.06
N GLU A 88 -10.51 -5.65 8.93
CA GLU A 88 -11.01 -4.31 8.65
C GLU A 88 -10.21 -3.63 7.54
N VAL A 89 -8.88 -3.73 7.57
CA VAL A 89 -8.00 -3.22 6.51
C VAL A 89 -8.33 -3.88 5.16
N ILE A 90 -8.50 -5.20 5.14
CA ILE A 90 -8.87 -5.95 3.92
C ILE A 90 -10.26 -5.52 3.41
N LYS A 91 -11.25 -5.37 4.31
CA LYS A 91 -12.62 -4.93 3.94
C LYS A 91 -12.66 -3.52 3.38
N ARG A 92 -11.84 -2.59 3.89
CA ARG A 92 -11.73 -1.22 3.36
C ARG A 92 -11.08 -1.19 1.97
N TYR A 93 -10.23 -2.17 1.67
CA TYR A 93 -9.50 -2.27 0.41
C TYR A 93 -10.25 -3.01 -0.71
N LEU A 94 -11.06 -4.03 -0.36
CA LEU A 94 -11.86 -4.80 -1.32
C LEU A 94 -13.24 -4.16 -1.63
N LYS A 95 -13.44 -2.88 -1.27
CA LYS A 95 -14.61 -2.10 -1.66
C LYS A 95 -14.43 -1.46 -3.03
#